data_AF-A0A2G6D9P4-F1
#
_entry.id   AF-A0A2G6D9P4-F1
#
_cell.length_a   1.000
_cell.length_b   1.000
_cell.length_c   1.000
_cell.angle_alpha   90.00
_cell.angle_beta   90.00
_cell.angle_gamma   90.00
#
_symmetry.space_group_name_H-M   'P 1'
#
loop_
_entity.id
_entity.type
_entity.pdbx_description
1 polymer ?
#
loop_
_entity_poly.entity_id
_entity_poly.type
_entity_poly.pdbx_seq_one_letter_code
_entity_poly.pdbx_strand_id
1 'polypeptide(L)'
;MNELTFETLLTVFEEMFGPRLFWGLMIACGVIALVFIFIIIRDKKIEARRLVRAELWAPVGAAVSIAFIFIITNSNFADIGGPIDVIMLILIGVGGAVGMTILAYIVQSLFARKSA
;
A
#
# COMPACT_ATOMS: atom_id res chain seq x y z
N MET A 1 -3.22 13.61 -30.73
CA MET A 1 -3.32 13.39 -29.27
C MET A 1 -2.96 11.93 -29.06
N ASN A 2 -1.98 11.60 -28.22
CA ASN A 2 -1.68 10.19 -27.93
C ASN A 2 -2.96 9.54 -27.41
N GLU A 3 -3.36 8.44 -28.01
CA GLU A 3 -4.45 7.64 -27.45
C GLU A 3 -3.99 7.17 -26.08
N LEU A 4 -4.77 7.46 -25.03
CA LEU A 4 -4.54 6.94 -23.68
C LEU A 4 -4.86 5.44 -23.69
N THR A 5 -4.01 4.67 -24.36
CA THR A 5 -4.07 3.21 -24.36
C THR A 5 -3.56 2.72 -23.01
N PHE A 6 -4.08 1.58 -22.55
CA PHE A 6 -3.62 0.95 -21.32
C PHE A 6 -2.11 0.66 -21.34
N GLU A 7 -1.58 0.31 -22.50
CA GLU A 7 -0.16 0.10 -22.72
C GLU A 7 0.64 1.38 -22.48
N THR A 8 0.17 2.52 -23.00
CA THR A 8 0.84 3.82 -22.75
C THR A 8 0.87 4.17 -21.27
N LEU A 9 -0.22 3.93 -20.53
CA LEU A 9 -0.25 4.18 -19.08
C LEU A 9 0.73 3.26 -18.31
N LEU A 10 0.79 1.98 -18.67
CA LEU A 10 1.74 1.04 -18.07
C LEU A 10 3.19 1.45 -18.33
N THR A 11 3.52 1.83 -19.57
CA THR A 11 4.85 2.32 -19.91
C THR A 11 5.22 3.57 -19.11
N VAL A 12 4.29 4.51 -18.92
CA VAL A 12 4.56 5.69 -18.08
C VAL A 12 4.87 5.30 -16.65
N PHE A 13 4.14 4.35 -16.05
CA PHE A 13 4.47 3.89 -14.70
C PHE A 13 5.81 3.18 -14.62
N GLU A 14 6.16 2.36 -15.61
CA GLU A 14 7.46 1.70 -15.69
C GLU A 14 8.61 2.70 -15.82
N GLU A 15 8.44 3.77 -16.60
CA GLU A 15 9.43 4.84 -16.74
C GLU A 15 9.53 5.69 -15.46
N MET A 16 8.41 5.99 -14.79
CA MET A 16 8.40 6.79 -13.55
C MET A 16 9.07 6.07 -12.37
N PHE A 17 8.76 4.79 -12.16
CA PHE A 17 9.27 4.03 -11.01
C PHE A 17 10.55 3.24 -11.35
N GLY A 18 10.85 3.06 -12.63
CA GLY A 18 11.79 2.07 -13.12
C GLY A 18 11.15 0.68 -13.23
N PRO A 19 11.42 -0.10 -14.30
CA PRO A 19 10.75 -1.39 -14.55
C PRO A 19 10.86 -2.37 -13.38
N ARG A 20 12.04 -2.44 -12.75
CA ARG A 20 12.29 -3.39 -11.64
C ARG A 20 11.44 -3.08 -10.41
N LEU A 21 11.36 -1.80 -10.02
CA LEU A 21 10.62 -1.39 -8.83
C LEU A 21 9.12 -1.50 -9.08
N PHE A 22 8.64 -1.06 -10.25
CA PHE A 22 7.22 -1.13 -10.61
C PHE A 22 6.68 -2.57 -10.53
N TRP A 23 7.32 -3.50 -11.24
CA TRP A 23 6.91 -4.90 -11.23
C TRP A 23 7.11 -5.55 -9.85
N GLY A 24 8.15 -5.17 -9.12
CA GLY A 24 8.38 -5.61 -7.74
C GLY A 24 7.23 -5.22 -6.80
N LEU A 25 6.76 -3.97 -6.88
CA LEU A 25 5.61 -3.47 -6.10
C LEU A 25 4.30 -4.17 -6.51
N MET A 26 4.09 -4.39 -7.81
CA MET A 26 2.92 -5.12 -8.32
C MET A 26 2.86 -6.56 -7.81
N ILE A 27 4.00 -7.28 -7.86
CA ILE A 27 4.11 -8.64 -7.34
C ILE A 27 3.89 -8.63 -5.82
N ALA A 28 4.51 -7.71 -5.09
CA ALA A 28 4.33 -7.60 -3.64
C ALA A 28 2.85 -7.36 -3.27
N CYS A 29 2.19 -6.44 -3.97
CA CYS A 29 0.76 -6.15 -3.78
C CYS A 29 -0.10 -7.39 -4.05
N GLY A 30 0.16 -8.10 -5.15
CA GLY A 30 -0.53 -9.35 -5.49
C GLY A 30 -0.32 -10.44 -4.44
N VAL A 31 0.90 -10.64 -3.95
CA VAL A 31 1.22 -11.62 -2.90
C VAL A 31 0.51 -11.27 -1.60
N ILE A 32 0.55 -10.00 -1.17
CA ILE A 32 -0.14 -9.53 0.04
C ILE A 32 -1.64 -9.80 -0.05
N ALA A 33 -2.26 -9.47 -1.19
CA ALA A 33 -3.68 -9.71 -1.43
C ALA A 33 -4.02 -11.21 -1.38
N LEU A 34 -3.23 -12.07 -2.04
CA LEU A 34 -3.44 -13.51 -2.03
C LEU A 34 -3.29 -14.11 -0.63
N VAL A 35 -2.28 -13.67 0.14
CA VAL A 35 -2.08 -14.12 1.52
C VAL A 35 -3.23 -13.67 2.41
N PHE A 36 -3.72 -12.45 2.23
CA PHE A 36 -4.88 -11.94 2.97
C PHE A 36 -6.15 -12.76 2.68
N ILE A 37 -6.44 -13.04 1.40
CA ILE A 37 -7.56 -13.88 0.98
C ILE A 37 -7.42 -15.29 1.58
N PHE A 38 -6.22 -15.88 1.50
CA PHE A 38 -5.93 -17.19 2.10
C PHE A 38 -6.25 -17.21 3.60
N ILE A 39 -5.85 -16.18 4.35
CA ILE A 39 -6.14 -16.07 5.79
C ILE A 39 -7.64 -15.98 6.05
N ILE A 40 -8.39 -15.19 5.27
CA ILE A 40 -9.85 -15.07 5.43
C ILE A 40 -10.52 -16.44 5.24
N ILE A 41 -10.13 -17.19 4.21
CA ILE A 41 -10.67 -18.51 3.93
C ILE A 41 -10.27 -19.51 5.03
N ARG A 42 -9.02 -19.46 5.52
CA ARG A 42 -8.47 -20.36 6.54
C ARG A 42 -9.13 -20.15 7.91
N ASP A 43 -9.23 -18.90 8.35
CA ASP A 43 -9.67 -18.57 9.72
C ASP A 43 -11.20 -18.44 9.81
N LYS A 44 -11.90 -18.29 8.68
CA LYS A 44 -13.37 -18.16 8.54
C LYS A 44 -14.01 -17.03 9.38
N LYS A 45 -13.20 -16.26 10.10
CA LYS A 45 -13.58 -15.17 11.00
C LYS A 45 -12.46 -14.13 11.03
N ILE A 46 -12.86 -12.86 11.02
CA ILE A 46 -11.94 -11.74 11.27
C ILE A 46 -11.99 -11.42 12.76
N GLU A 47 -10.87 -11.57 13.46
CA GLU A 47 -10.78 -11.24 14.88
C GLU A 47 -10.64 -9.72 15.08
N ALA A 48 -11.68 -9.08 15.63
CA ALA A 48 -11.70 -7.64 15.88
C ALA A 48 -10.49 -7.16 16.73
N ARG A 49 -10.07 -7.94 17.73
CA ARG A 49 -8.91 -7.60 18.58
C ARG A 49 -7.59 -7.52 17.78
N ARG A 50 -7.42 -8.36 16.77
CA ARG A 50 -6.24 -8.32 15.89
C ARG A 50 -6.33 -7.14 14.93
N LEU A 51 -7.53 -6.86 14.41
CA LEU A 51 -7.74 -5.71 13.52
C LEU A 51 -7.41 -4.38 14.23
N VAL A 52 -7.93 -4.16 15.43
CA VAL A 52 -7.63 -2.94 16.22
C VAL A 52 -6.13 -2.81 16.51
N ARG A 53 -5.44 -3.92 16.81
CA ARG A 53 -3.97 -3.91 16.98
C ARG A 53 -3.23 -3.61 15.68
N ALA A 54 -3.77 -4.05 14.55
CA ALA A 54 -3.22 -3.76 13.23
C ALA A 54 -3.41 -2.29 12.85
N GLU A 55 -4.54 -1.67 13.22
CA GLU A 55 -4.80 -0.24 12.97
C GLU A 55 -3.80 0.68 13.69
N LEU A 56 -3.21 0.25 14.81
CA LEU A 56 -2.13 1.00 15.47
C LEU A 56 -0.89 1.19 14.58
N TRP A 57 -0.73 0.35 13.54
CA TRP A 57 0.34 0.47 12.55
C TRP A 57 -0.03 1.37 11.36
N ALA A 58 -1.29 1.81 11.26
CA ALA A 58 -1.75 2.67 10.18
C ALA A 58 -0.92 3.97 10.02
N PRO A 59 -0.55 4.70 11.10
CA PRO A 59 0.26 5.91 10.97
C PRO A 59 1.65 5.64 10.39
N VAL A 60 2.24 4.47 10.69
CA VAL A 60 3.53 4.04 10.12
C VAL A 60 3.37 3.83 8.61
N GLY A 61 2.29 3.17 8.19
CA GLY A 61 1.97 2.98 6.78
C GLY A 61 1.83 4.29 6.01
N ALA A 62 1.10 5.26 6.58
CA ALA A 62 0.93 6.58 5.99
C ALA A 62 2.26 7.35 5.86
N ALA A 63 3.09 7.32 6.91
CA ALA A 63 4.38 8.00 6.89
C ALA A 63 5.33 7.37 5.85
N VAL A 64 5.36 6.04 5.78
CA VAL A 64 6.21 5.31 4.82
C VAL A 64 5.75 5.55 3.38
N SER A 65 4.45 5.56 3.09
CA SER A 65 3.97 5.80 1.73
C SER A 65 4.25 7.23 1.26
N ILE A 66 4.06 8.22 2.14
CA ILE A 66 4.39 9.63 1.86
C ILE A 66 5.90 9.81 1.65
N ALA A 67 6.72 9.24 2.53
CA ALA A 67 8.17 9.30 2.37
C ALA A 67 8.62 8.61 1.06
N PHE A 68 8.03 7.46 0.75
CA PHE A 68 8.33 6.70 -0.47
C PHE A 68 8.02 7.51 -1.72
N ILE A 69 6.85 8.14 -1.82
CA ILE A 69 6.52 8.90 -3.03
C ILE A 69 7.46 10.08 -3.21
N PHE A 70 7.81 10.80 -2.13
CA PHE A 70 8.74 11.93 -2.21
C PHE A 70 10.14 11.52 -2.68
N ILE A 71 10.62 10.35 -2.25
CA ILE A 71 11.91 9.81 -2.71
C ILE A 71 11.85 9.48 -4.20
N ILE A 72 10.76 8.87 -4.68
CA ILE A 72 10.62 8.48 -6.09
C ILE A 72 10.43 9.70 -7.00
N THR A 73 9.64 10.69 -6.58
CA THR A 73 9.37 11.89 -7.38
C THR A 73 10.41 12.99 -7.19
N ASN A 74 11.37 12.79 -6.28
CA ASN A 74 12.37 13.77 -5.88
C ASN A 74 11.73 15.13 -5.51
N SER A 75 10.73 15.07 -4.62
CA SER A 75 9.92 16.22 -4.20
C SER A 75 9.91 16.36 -2.67
N ASN A 76 9.54 17.54 -2.18
CA ASN A 76 9.42 17.83 -0.76
C ASN A 76 8.07 18.47 -0.43
N PHE A 77 7.77 18.59 0.87
CA PHE A 77 6.57 19.30 1.34
C PHE A 77 6.50 20.77 0.89
N ALA A 78 7.64 21.41 0.59
CA ALA A 78 7.69 22.78 0.08
C ALA A 78 7.17 22.90 -1.36
N ASP A 79 7.12 21.80 -2.11
CA ASP A 79 6.68 21.76 -3.50
C ASP A 79 5.16 21.56 -3.63
N ILE A 80 4.45 21.44 -2.50
CA ILE A 80 2.99 21.35 -2.45
C ILE A 80 2.42 22.73 -2.80
N GLY A 81 2.05 22.92 -4.07
CA GLY A 81 1.66 24.21 -4.61
C GLY A 81 0.15 24.41 -4.73
N GLY A 82 -0.63 23.32 -4.79
CA GLY A 82 -2.07 23.39 -5.02
C GLY A 82 -2.95 22.44 -4.19
N PRO A 83 -4.27 22.65 -4.18
CA PRO A 83 -5.22 21.78 -3.46
C PRO A 83 -5.17 20.32 -3.91
N ILE A 84 -4.87 20.08 -5.19
CA ILE A 84 -4.78 18.72 -5.76
C ILE A 84 -3.61 17.96 -5.13
N ASP A 85 -2.48 18.62 -4.88
CA ASP A 85 -1.30 18.00 -4.28
C ASP A 85 -1.59 17.54 -2.84
N VAL A 86 -2.33 18.36 -2.09
CA VAL A 86 -2.79 18.01 -0.74
C VAL A 86 -3.73 16.81 -0.77
N ILE A 87 -4.69 16.78 -1.70
CA ILE A 87 -5.61 15.65 -1.87
C ILE A 87 -4.82 14.38 -2.21
N MET A 88 -3.87 14.46 -3.15
CA MET A 88 -3.01 13.33 -3.51
C MET A 88 -2.19 12.83 -2.33
N LEU A 89 -1.59 13.72 -1.55
CA LEU A 89 -0.82 13.35 -0.37
C LEU A 89 -1.69 12.63 0.68
N ILE A 90 -2.92 13.10 0.90
CA ILE A 90 -3.89 12.45 1.79
C ILE A 90 -4.24 11.06 1.24
N LEU A 91 -4.53 10.93 -0.05
CA LEU A 91 -4.86 9.64 -0.66
C LEU A 91 -3.70 8.64 -0.55
N ILE A 92 -2.46 9.09 -0.75
CA ILE A 92 -1.25 8.27 -0.58
C ILE A 92 -1.08 7.85 0.88
N GLY A 93 -1.30 8.77 1.83
CA GLY A 93 -1.26 8.48 3.25
C GLY A 93 -2.32 7.46 3.66
N VAL A 94 -3.57 7.65 3.22
CA VAL A 94 -4.69 6.72 3.49
C VAL A 94 -4.42 5.35 2.86
N GLY A 95 -3.97 5.31 1.61
CA GLY A 95 -3.60 4.06 0.93
C GLY A 95 -2.49 3.31 1.68
N GLY A 96 -1.45 4.02 2.12
CA GLY A 96 -0.37 3.46 2.93
C GLY A 96 -0.85 2.95 4.29
N ALA A 97 -1.71 3.71 4.97
CA ALA A 97 -2.32 3.32 6.24
C ALA A 97 -3.14 2.03 6.14
N VAL A 98 -4.00 1.93 5.12
CA VAL A 98 -4.80 0.74 4.85
C VAL A 98 -3.90 -0.44 4.50
N GLY A 99 -2.93 -0.25 3.62
CA GLY A 99 -1.97 -1.30 3.24
C GLY A 99 -1.19 -1.84 4.43
N MET A 100 -0.68 -0.96 5.30
CA MET A 100 0.06 -1.36 6.50
C MET A 100 -0.83 -2.06 7.53
N THR A 101 -2.09 -1.65 7.66
CA THR A 101 -3.06 -2.34 8.51
C THR A 101 -3.30 -3.76 8.03
N ILE A 102 -3.47 -3.97 6.73
CA ILE A 102 -3.62 -5.30 6.13
C ILE A 102 -2.37 -6.14 6.38
N LEU A 103 -1.18 -5.58 6.13
CA LEU A 103 0.10 -6.25 6.38
C LEU A 103 0.27 -6.65 7.85
N ALA A 104 0.01 -5.73 8.78
CA ALA A 104 0.10 -6.00 10.22
C ALA A 104 -0.90 -7.10 10.64
N TYR A 105 -2.10 -7.10 10.07
CA TYR A 105 -3.09 -8.16 10.31
C TYR A 105 -2.62 -9.52 9.77
N ILE A 106 -2.06 -9.56 8.57
CA ILE A 106 -1.47 -10.77 7.99
C ILE A 106 -0.37 -11.32 8.91
N VAL A 107 0.57 -10.47 9.33
CA VAL A 107 1.65 -10.87 10.24
C VAL A 107 1.07 -11.43 11.54
N GLN A 108 0.15 -10.71 12.19
CA GLN A 108 -0.49 -11.18 13.42
C GLN A 108 -1.23 -12.52 13.26
N SER A 109 -1.92 -12.72 12.13
CA SER A 109 -2.67 -13.96 11.87
C SER A 109 -1.81 -15.15 11.46
N LEU A 110 -0.61 -14.93 10.91
CA LEU A 110 0.37 -15.98 10.66
C LEU A 110 1.08 -16.42 11.95
N PHE A 111 1.37 -15.49 12.86
CA PHE A 111 2.06 -15.77 14.13
C PHE A 111 1.13 -16.13 15.29
N ALA A 112 -0.16 -15.86 15.19
CA ALA A 112 -1.12 -16.29 16.19
C ALA A 112 -1.16 -17.82 16.24
N ARG A 113 -0.57 -18.39 17.30
CA ARG A 113 -0.69 -19.81 17.63
C ARG A 113 -2.18 -20.15 17.65
N LYS A 114 -2.56 -21.23 16.97
CA LYS A 114 -3.88 -21.85 17.09
C LYS A 114 -4.06 -22.18 18.57
N SER A 115 -4.76 -21.31 19.33
CA SER A 115 -5.18 -21.69 20.67
C SER A 115 -6.16 -22.84 20.46
N ALA A 116 -5.68 -24.02 20.82
CA ALA A 116 -6.43 -25.27 20.85
C ALA A 116 -7.69 -25.12 21.72
#